data_AF-A0A7U9R6R5-F1
#
_entry.id   AF-A0A7U9R6R5-F1
#
_cell.length_a   1.000
_cell.length_b   1.000
_cell.length_c   1.000
_cell.angle_alpha   90.00
_cell.angle_beta   90.00
_cell.angle_gamma   90.00
#
_symmetry.space_group_name_H-M   'P 1'
#
loop_
_entity.id
_entity.type
_entity.pdbx_description
1 polymer ?
#
loop_
_entity_poly.entity_id
_entity_poly.type
_entity_poly.pdbx_seq_one_letter_code
_entity_poly.pdbx_strand_id
1 'polypeptide(L)'
;MNASFEYTTTLEYRLKAANAQICAFKSGEIYVRMQEEYLKELRSLEREIRKLKDELSRARSETVSVRNQWFEIFEELQKECERKLSALRKELERMERRAIKAERQRDAALDKATRQRHKIYGLETALEEEKGRNLKLRAQINRDYENSSIPSSKTLRRKKISNGREKSGRKPGAQPGHPGHGRKKQIPATDPVLLPPPWEVLEDPDFKKTSKTIVKQLVNIRTILEVTEYHADVYYNSKTGERIHAEFPPGVVDEVNYGGSVKAFLFLLNNDCCTSIDKSRKFLSDLTDGRLSISKGMVNKLGREFAKKTEQERKATFADLLLSPVLHTDCTNARENGKNAYVFVCAAPDGKAMYFARRKKGYEGVKGTPVEDYQGILVHDHEKTFYNYGAQHQECLAHVLRYLKDSIDNEADRTWNKEMRALV
;
A
#
# COMPACT_ATOMS: atom_id res chain seq x y z
N MET A 1 -95.29 -149.60 -33.53
CA MET A 1 -96.53 -149.16 -32.86
C MET A 1 -96.49 -147.64 -32.71
N ASN A 2 -97.41 -146.98 -33.44
CA ASN A 2 -97.84 -145.57 -33.48
C ASN A 2 -97.01 -144.40 -32.91
N ALA A 3 -96.23 -143.76 -33.79
CA ALA A 3 -95.66 -142.41 -33.65
C ALA A 3 -96.67 -141.25 -33.89
N SER A 4 -97.93 -141.56 -34.23
CA SER A 4 -98.96 -140.57 -34.56
C SER A 4 -99.66 -139.94 -33.33
N PHE A 5 -99.45 -140.47 -32.12
CA PHE A 5 -100.15 -139.96 -30.93
C PHE A 5 -99.42 -138.76 -30.31
N GLU A 6 -98.08 -138.78 -30.25
CA GLU A 6 -97.28 -137.73 -29.59
C GLU A 6 -97.30 -136.38 -30.33
N TYR A 7 -97.36 -136.38 -31.66
CA TYR A 7 -97.38 -135.14 -32.45
C TYR A 7 -98.66 -134.32 -32.21
N THR A 8 -99.81 -135.00 -32.13
CA THR A 8 -101.12 -134.37 -31.92
C THR A 8 -101.21 -133.74 -30.54
N THR A 9 -100.71 -134.43 -29.50
CA THR A 9 -100.72 -133.91 -28.12
C THR A 9 -99.87 -132.63 -28.01
N THR A 10 -98.73 -132.58 -28.69
CA THR A 10 -97.82 -131.42 -28.63
C THR A 10 -98.43 -130.18 -29.30
N LEU A 11 -99.15 -130.36 -30.41
CA LEU A 11 -99.88 -129.28 -31.09
C LEU A 11 -101.05 -128.75 -30.25
N GLU A 12 -101.78 -129.62 -29.55
CA GLU A 12 -102.83 -129.20 -28.63
C GLU A 12 -102.28 -128.35 -27.47
N TYR A 13 -101.13 -128.72 -26.88
CA TYR A 13 -100.49 -127.91 -25.84
C TYR A 13 -100.08 -126.52 -26.36
N ARG A 14 -99.56 -126.43 -27.59
CA ARG A 14 -99.19 -125.14 -28.20
C ARG A 14 -100.41 -124.28 -28.53
N LEU A 15 -101.49 -124.88 -29.05
CA LEU A 15 -102.74 -124.15 -29.29
C LEU A 15 -103.35 -123.66 -27.97
N LYS A 16 -103.25 -124.45 -26.89
CA LYS A 16 -103.70 -124.07 -25.55
C LYS A 16 -102.89 -122.93 -24.96
N ALA A 17 -101.56 -122.91 -25.16
CA ALA A 17 -100.70 -121.81 -24.73
C ALA A 17 -100.96 -120.52 -25.52
N ALA A 18 -101.14 -120.61 -26.84
CA ALA A 18 -101.47 -119.47 -27.69
C ALA A 18 -102.87 -118.90 -27.38
N ASN A 19 -103.86 -119.76 -27.16
CA ASN A 19 -105.18 -119.34 -26.70
C ASN A 19 -105.13 -118.72 -25.29
N ALA A 20 -104.30 -119.25 -24.38
CA ALA A 20 -104.10 -118.64 -23.06
C ALA A 20 -103.50 -117.21 -23.17
N GLN A 21 -102.57 -116.99 -24.11
CA GLN A 21 -102.03 -115.65 -24.38
C GLN A 21 -103.08 -114.69 -24.96
N ILE A 22 -103.88 -115.14 -25.92
CA ILE A 22 -104.98 -114.33 -26.50
C ILE A 22 -106.04 -114.03 -25.44
N CYS A 23 -106.36 -115.00 -24.57
CA CYS A 23 -107.25 -114.79 -23.43
C CYS A 23 -106.67 -113.79 -22.42
N ALA A 24 -105.37 -113.81 -22.13
CA ALA A 24 -104.72 -112.87 -21.22
C ALA A 24 -104.69 -111.42 -21.75
N PHE A 25 -104.63 -111.23 -23.08
CA PHE A 25 -104.81 -109.91 -23.69
C PHE A 25 -106.28 -109.48 -23.76
N LYS A 26 -107.21 -110.40 -24.07
CA LYS A 26 -108.66 -110.12 -24.09
C LYS A 26 -109.25 -109.89 -22.69
N SER A 27 -108.69 -110.48 -21.64
CA SER A 27 -109.10 -110.29 -20.24
C SER A 27 -108.61 -108.98 -19.65
N GLY A 28 -107.66 -108.30 -20.29
CA GLY A 28 -107.10 -107.03 -19.82
C GLY A 28 -105.99 -107.17 -18.77
N GLU A 29 -105.67 -108.38 -18.28
CA GLU A 29 -104.67 -108.61 -17.23
C GLU A 29 -103.29 -108.07 -17.58
N ILE A 30 -102.87 -108.17 -18.85
CA ILE A 30 -101.56 -107.67 -19.29
C ILE A 30 -101.48 -106.14 -19.21
N TYR A 31 -102.57 -105.42 -19.49
CA TYR A 31 -102.60 -103.95 -19.42
C TYR A 31 -102.53 -103.46 -17.96
N VAL A 32 -103.19 -104.17 -17.04
CA VAL A 32 -103.11 -103.86 -15.59
C VAL A 32 -101.68 -104.00 -15.10
N ARG A 33 -100.99 -105.10 -15.47
CA ARG A 33 -99.59 -105.33 -15.08
C ARG A 33 -98.64 -104.26 -15.63
N MET A 34 -98.83 -103.85 -16.89
CA MET A 34 -98.06 -102.74 -17.50
C MET A 34 -98.31 -101.42 -16.74
N GLN A 35 -99.55 -101.13 -16.38
CA GLN A 35 -99.90 -99.92 -15.64
C GLN A 35 -99.30 -99.91 -14.23
N GLU A 36 -99.24 -101.06 -13.56
CA GLU A 36 -98.56 -101.23 -12.27
C GLU A 36 -97.05 -101.02 -12.38
N GLU A 37 -96.40 -101.53 -13.43
CA GLU A 37 -94.98 -101.31 -13.72
C GLU A 37 -94.68 -99.81 -13.98
N TYR A 38 -95.48 -99.15 -14.83
CA TYR A 38 -95.38 -97.71 -15.07
C TYR A 38 -95.57 -96.87 -13.80
N LEU A 39 -96.54 -97.23 -12.94
CA LEU A 39 -96.75 -96.55 -11.66
C LEU A 39 -95.60 -96.80 -10.67
N LYS A 40 -94.87 -97.92 -10.80
CA LYS A 40 -93.66 -98.20 -10.03
C LYS A 40 -92.50 -97.33 -10.48
N GLU A 41 -92.31 -97.19 -11.80
CA GLU A 41 -91.29 -96.31 -12.39
C GLU A 41 -91.56 -94.84 -12.07
N LEU A 42 -92.80 -94.38 -12.21
CA LEU A 42 -93.21 -93.02 -11.81
C LEU A 42 -92.89 -92.74 -10.34
N ARG A 43 -93.23 -93.66 -9.42
CA ARG A 43 -92.88 -93.53 -7.99
C ARG A 43 -91.38 -93.61 -7.72
N SER A 44 -90.59 -94.22 -8.60
CA SER A 44 -89.12 -94.22 -8.52
C SER A 44 -88.58 -92.85 -8.95
N LEU A 45 -89.01 -92.36 -10.10
CA LEU A 45 -88.62 -91.05 -10.64
C LEU A 45 -89.05 -89.91 -9.72
N GLU A 46 -90.24 -89.97 -9.12
CA GLU A 46 -90.68 -88.96 -8.15
C GLU A 46 -89.81 -88.92 -6.89
N ARG A 47 -89.36 -90.10 -6.41
CA ARG A 47 -88.40 -90.18 -5.29
C ARG A 47 -87.04 -89.61 -5.69
N GLU A 48 -86.59 -89.88 -6.91
CA GLU A 48 -85.32 -89.37 -7.43
C GLU A 48 -85.34 -87.85 -7.64
N ILE A 49 -86.43 -87.31 -8.20
CA ILE A 49 -86.65 -85.86 -8.32
C ILE A 49 -86.67 -85.21 -6.93
N ARG A 50 -87.29 -85.84 -5.94
CA ARG A 50 -87.31 -85.31 -4.57
C ARG A 50 -85.90 -85.28 -3.96
N LYS A 51 -85.12 -86.34 -4.15
CA LYS A 51 -83.71 -86.41 -3.72
C LYS A 51 -82.84 -85.34 -4.40
N LEU A 52 -82.95 -85.19 -5.72
CA LEU A 52 -82.21 -84.17 -6.48
C LEU A 52 -82.60 -82.73 -6.08
N LYS A 53 -83.88 -82.49 -5.74
CA LYS A 53 -84.31 -81.18 -5.22
C LYS A 53 -83.69 -80.88 -3.85
N ASP A 54 -83.59 -81.88 -2.98
CA ASP A 54 -82.93 -81.72 -1.68
C ASP A 54 -81.42 -81.49 -1.83
N GLU A 55 -80.75 -82.22 -2.73
CA GLU A 55 -79.34 -82.02 -3.06
C GLU A 55 -79.09 -80.63 -3.66
N LEU A 56 -79.94 -80.17 -4.59
CA LEU A 56 -79.87 -78.82 -5.16
C LEU A 56 -80.07 -77.73 -4.10
N SER A 57 -80.98 -77.95 -3.15
CA SER A 57 -81.19 -77.04 -2.02
C SER A 57 -79.95 -76.93 -1.13
N ARG A 58 -79.31 -78.08 -0.82
CA ARG A 58 -78.06 -78.14 -0.06
C ARG A 58 -76.91 -77.43 -0.79
N ALA A 59 -76.70 -77.73 -2.08
CA ALA A 59 -75.66 -77.08 -2.89
C ALA A 59 -75.87 -75.56 -3.01
N ARG A 60 -77.13 -75.09 -3.11
CA ARG A 60 -77.45 -73.65 -3.07
C ARG A 60 -77.12 -73.04 -1.71
N SER A 61 -77.44 -73.71 -0.61
CA SER A 61 -77.10 -73.26 0.74
C SER A 61 -75.60 -73.16 0.95
N GLU A 62 -74.83 -74.15 0.48
CA GLU A 62 -73.36 -74.14 0.48
C GLU A 62 -72.80 -72.98 -0.35
N THR A 63 -73.33 -72.75 -1.55
CA THR A 63 -72.90 -71.63 -2.41
C THR A 63 -73.13 -70.29 -1.74
N VAL A 64 -74.27 -70.11 -1.06
CA VAL A 64 -74.56 -68.88 -0.30
C VAL A 64 -73.61 -68.74 0.88
N SER A 65 -73.31 -69.83 1.60
CA SER A 65 -72.37 -69.83 2.72
C SER A 65 -70.96 -69.43 2.27
N VAL A 66 -70.43 -70.07 1.22
CA VAL A 66 -69.11 -69.75 0.64
C VAL A 66 -69.07 -68.30 0.15
N ARG A 67 -70.11 -67.83 -0.53
CA ARG A 67 -70.19 -66.42 -0.97
C ARG A 67 -70.10 -65.46 0.21
N ASN A 68 -70.83 -65.73 1.30
CA ASN A 68 -70.81 -64.87 2.48
C ASN A 68 -69.42 -64.87 3.15
N GLN A 69 -68.76 -66.03 3.25
CA GLN A 69 -67.37 -66.13 3.73
C GLN A 69 -66.39 -65.32 2.87
N TRP A 70 -66.53 -65.38 1.55
CA TRP A 70 -65.70 -64.57 0.64
C TRP A 70 -65.95 -63.07 0.85
N PHE A 71 -67.20 -62.64 1.01
CA PHE A 71 -67.51 -61.23 1.30
C PHE A 71 -66.87 -60.76 2.62
N GLU A 72 -66.94 -61.56 3.68
CA GLU A 72 -66.29 -61.25 4.95
C GLU A 72 -64.78 -61.07 4.78
N ILE A 73 -64.10 -62.00 4.09
CA ILE A 73 -62.66 -61.93 3.83
C ILE A 73 -62.31 -60.66 3.01
N PHE A 74 -63.08 -60.35 1.97
CA PHE A 74 -62.82 -59.16 1.14
C PHE A 74 -63.05 -57.85 1.91
N GLU A 75 -64.09 -57.79 2.75
CA GLU A 75 -64.31 -56.63 3.62
C GLU A 75 -63.18 -56.44 4.63
N GLU A 76 -62.69 -57.52 5.23
CA GLU A 76 -61.54 -57.47 6.14
C GLU A 76 -60.26 -57.01 5.42
N LEU A 77 -59.99 -57.57 4.23
CA LEU A 77 -58.84 -57.19 3.41
C LEU A 77 -58.92 -55.73 2.97
N GLN A 78 -60.10 -55.25 2.58
CA GLN A 78 -60.32 -53.85 2.23
C GLN A 78 -60.05 -52.94 3.44
N LYS A 79 -60.58 -53.29 4.62
CA LYS A 79 -60.31 -52.56 5.87
C LYS A 79 -58.82 -52.54 6.20
N GLU A 80 -58.10 -53.64 5.99
CA GLU A 80 -56.65 -53.70 6.22
C GLU A 80 -55.88 -52.81 5.24
N CYS A 81 -56.22 -52.84 3.96
CA CYS A 81 -55.65 -51.97 2.93
C CYS A 81 -55.90 -50.48 3.23
N GLU A 82 -57.12 -50.11 3.61
CA GLU A 82 -57.47 -48.75 4.01
C GLU A 82 -56.68 -48.28 5.24
N ARG A 83 -56.48 -49.16 6.24
CA ARG A 83 -55.63 -48.88 7.40
C ARG A 83 -54.18 -48.65 7.00
N LYS A 84 -53.61 -49.50 6.13
CA LYS A 84 -52.23 -49.37 5.62
C LYS A 84 -52.05 -48.07 4.82
N LEU A 85 -53.00 -47.74 3.94
CA LEU A 85 -52.99 -46.47 3.19
C LEU A 85 -53.09 -45.26 4.11
N SER A 86 -53.94 -45.32 5.14
CA SER A 86 -54.05 -44.25 6.14
C SER A 86 -52.75 -44.07 6.93
N ALA A 87 -52.11 -45.17 7.33
CA ALA A 87 -50.83 -45.14 8.04
C ALA A 87 -49.71 -44.55 7.17
N LEU A 88 -49.59 -45.00 5.92
CA LEU A 88 -48.60 -44.49 4.96
C LEU A 88 -48.80 -43.00 4.66
N ARG A 89 -50.04 -42.54 4.48
CA ARG A 89 -50.34 -41.11 4.28
C ARG A 89 -49.90 -40.27 5.47
N LYS A 90 -50.18 -40.71 6.69
CA LYS A 90 -49.74 -40.02 7.92
C LYS A 90 -48.22 -39.98 8.03
N GLU A 91 -47.54 -41.04 7.64
CA GLU A 91 -46.07 -41.09 7.63
C GLU A 91 -45.49 -40.16 6.57
N LEU A 92 -46.07 -40.12 5.37
CA LEU A 92 -45.69 -39.19 4.30
C LEU A 92 -45.83 -37.73 4.76
N GLU A 93 -46.97 -37.35 5.33
CA GLU A 93 -47.18 -36.00 5.89
C GLU A 93 -46.20 -35.64 7.01
N ARG A 94 -45.79 -36.63 7.82
CA ARG A 94 -44.77 -36.43 8.87
C ARG A 94 -43.40 -36.19 8.24
N MET A 95 -43.06 -36.92 7.18
CA MET A 95 -41.79 -36.78 6.47
C MET A 95 -41.73 -35.46 5.68
N GLU A 96 -42.80 -35.05 5.02
CA GLU A 96 -42.91 -33.74 4.34
C GLU A 96 -42.72 -32.59 5.33
N ARG A 97 -43.37 -32.64 6.50
CA ARG A 97 -43.17 -31.63 7.55
C ARG A 97 -41.73 -31.58 8.06
N ARG A 98 -41.05 -32.72 8.16
CA ARG A 98 -39.61 -32.76 8.50
C ARG A 98 -38.74 -32.17 7.38
N ALA A 99 -39.03 -32.50 6.12
CA ALA A 99 -38.30 -31.98 4.97
C ALA A 99 -38.39 -30.45 4.89
N ILE A 100 -39.61 -29.90 4.97
CA ILE A 100 -39.84 -28.44 4.98
C ILE A 100 -39.11 -27.77 6.15
N LYS A 101 -39.13 -28.39 7.35
CA LYS A 101 -38.39 -27.86 8.50
C LYS A 101 -36.88 -27.85 8.28
N ALA A 102 -36.33 -28.91 7.67
CA ALA A 102 -34.92 -29.01 7.35
C ALA A 102 -34.50 -28.00 6.29
N GLU A 103 -35.30 -27.80 5.24
CA GLU A 103 -35.08 -26.77 4.21
C GLU A 103 -35.06 -25.37 4.81
N ARG A 104 -36.05 -25.04 5.66
CA ARG A 104 -36.09 -23.75 6.38
C ARG A 104 -34.86 -23.53 7.27
N GLN A 105 -34.38 -24.58 7.94
CA GLN A 105 -33.16 -24.49 8.76
C GLN A 105 -31.91 -24.26 7.91
N ARG A 106 -31.81 -24.94 6.76
CA ARG A 106 -30.73 -24.75 5.80
C ARG A 106 -30.71 -23.32 5.25
N ASP A 107 -31.87 -22.81 4.83
CA ASP A 107 -31.97 -21.45 4.27
C ASP A 107 -31.62 -20.39 5.33
N ALA A 108 -32.10 -20.56 6.57
CA ALA A 108 -31.71 -19.67 7.68
C ALA A 108 -30.21 -19.72 7.97
N ALA A 109 -29.57 -20.89 7.85
CA ALA A 109 -28.12 -21.02 8.00
C ALA A 109 -27.36 -20.35 6.85
N LEU A 110 -27.84 -20.49 5.61
CA LEU A 110 -27.27 -19.84 4.42
C LEU A 110 -27.36 -18.30 4.53
N ASP A 111 -28.51 -17.78 4.98
CA ASP A 111 -28.70 -16.35 5.23
C ASP A 111 -27.72 -15.84 6.29
N LYS A 112 -27.54 -16.59 7.38
CA LYS A 112 -26.59 -16.25 8.44
C LYS A 112 -25.15 -16.25 7.93
N ALA A 113 -24.76 -17.25 7.14
CA ALA A 113 -23.44 -17.32 6.51
C ALA A 113 -23.21 -16.15 5.54
N THR A 114 -24.22 -15.78 4.76
CA THR A 114 -24.16 -14.63 3.83
C THR A 114 -23.97 -13.32 4.59
N ARG A 115 -24.72 -13.09 5.67
CA ARG A 115 -24.54 -11.91 6.54
C ARG A 115 -23.15 -11.86 7.16
N GLN A 116 -22.62 -13.00 7.62
CA GLN A 116 -21.26 -13.08 8.15
C GLN A 116 -20.21 -12.76 7.08
N ARG A 117 -20.38 -13.28 5.86
CA ARG A 117 -19.47 -12.99 4.74
C ARG A 117 -19.43 -11.51 4.41
N HIS A 118 -20.58 -10.83 4.35
CA HIS A 118 -20.61 -9.38 4.13
C HIS A 118 -19.93 -8.61 5.26
N LYS A 119 -20.09 -9.05 6.52
CA LYS A 119 -19.40 -8.45 7.67
C LYS A 119 -17.88 -8.65 7.60
N ILE A 120 -17.42 -9.84 7.24
CA ILE A 120 -15.99 -10.13 7.05
C ILE A 120 -15.42 -9.22 5.95
N TYR A 121 -16.08 -9.16 4.80
CA TYR A 121 -15.66 -8.29 3.69
C TYR A 121 -15.57 -6.81 4.10
N GLY A 122 -16.57 -6.31 4.83
CA GLY A 122 -16.55 -4.94 5.35
C GLY A 122 -15.41 -4.69 6.35
N LEU A 123 -15.15 -5.66 7.24
CA LEU A 123 -14.04 -5.58 8.20
C LEU A 123 -12.67 -5.66 7.51
N GLU A 124 -12.51 -6.53 6.50
CA GLU A 124 -11.28 -6.64 5.70
C GLU A 124 -10.99 -5.35 4.94
N THR A 125 -12.02 -4.75 4.32
CA THR A 125 -11.90 -3.46 3.63
C THR A 125 -11.48 -2.37 4.60
N ALA A 126 -12.14 -2.26 5.76
CA ALA A 126 -11.78 -1.27 6.78
C ALA A 126 -10.37 -1.50 7.35
N LEU A 127 -9.96 -2.76 7.53
CA LEU A 127 -8.62 -3.11 7.99
C LEU A 127 -7.56 -2.67 6.97
N GLU A 128 -7.82 -2.85 5.67
CA GLU A 128 -6.91 -2.44 4.61
C GLU A 128 -6.79 -0.91 4.54
N GLU A 129 -7.91 -0.20 4.64
CA GLU A 129 -7.92 1.27 4.75
C GLU A 129 -7.12 1.75 5.97
N GLU A 130 -7.34 1.14 7.13
CA GLU A 130 -6.61 1.48 8.36
C GLU A 130 -5.12 1.17 8.27
N LYS A 131 -4.73 0.03 7.66
CA LYS A 131 -3.33 -0.27 7.36
C LYS A 131 -2.71 0.78 6.45
N GLY A 132 -3.42 1.20 5.40
CA GLY A 132 -2.99 2.27 4.50
C GLY A 132 -2.84 3.62 5.21
N ARG A 133 -3.80 3.99 6.06
CA ARG A 133 -3.72 5.19 6.92
C ARG A 133 -2.53 5.10 7.88
N ASN A 134 -2.33 3.95 8.53
CA ASN A 134 -1.22 3.74 9.46
C ASN A 134 0.14 3.84 8.76
N LEU A 135 0.29 3.24 7.57
CA LEU A 135 1.51 3.35 6.76
C LEU A 135 1.81 4.81 6.39
N LYS A 136 0.80 5.54 5.91
CA LYS A 136 0.92 6.96 5.55
C LYS A 136 1.31 7.82 6.75
N LEU A 137 0.71 7.59 7.92
CA LEU A 137 1.04 8.31 9.15
C LEU A 137 2.44 7.97 9.66
N ARG A 138 2.84 6.69 9.62
CA ARG A 138 4.22 6.28 9.97
C ARG A 138 5.24 6.95 9.05
N ALA A 139 5.00 6.98 7.74
CA ALA A 139 5.85 7.68 6.79
C ALA A 139 5.95 9.18 7.11
N GLN A 140 4.84 9.85 7.43
CA GLN A 140 4.85 11.26 7.85
C GLN A 140 5.65 11.51 9.13
N ILE A 141 5.56 10.61 10.12
CA ILE A 141 6.31 10.69 11.38
C ILE A 141 7.81 10.43 11.17
N ASN A 142 8.15 9.56 10.22
CA ASN A 142 9.53 9.19 9.91
C ASN A 142 10.28 10.23 9.06
N ARG A 143 9.59 11.22 8.51
CA ARG A 143 10.21 12.31 7.75
C ARG A 143 11.15 13.16 8.60
N ASP A 144 12.36 13.33 8.11
CA ASP A 144 13.39 14.21 8.64
C ASP A 144 14.16 14.89 7.50
N TYR A 145 15.23 15.62 7.84
CA TYR A 145 16.02 16.38 6.86
C TYR A 145 16.87 15.48 5.94
N GLU A 146 16.98 14.18 6.24
CA GLU A 146 17.78 13.24 5.43
C GLU A 146 16.96 12.49 4.39
N ASN A 147 15.67 12.26 4.67
CA ASN A 147 14.76 11.55 3.79
C ASN A 147 13.63 12.44 3.24
N SER A 148 13.57 13.72 3.63
CA SER A 148 12.57 14.65 3.12
C SER A 148 13.14 16.06 2.90
N SER A 149 12.38 16.91 2.20
CA SER A 149 12.72 18.33 2.01
C SER A 149 12.38 19.20 3.23
N ILE A 150 12.18 18.61 4.41
CA ILE A 150 11.95 19.34 5.66
C ILE A 150 13.30 19.81 6.21
N PRO A 151 13.53 21.13 6.39
CA PRO A 151 14.76 21.60 7.01
C PRO A 151 14.91 21.08 8.44
N SER A 152 16.15 20.83 8.86
CA SER A 152 16.47 20.31 10.20
C SER A 152 15.85 21.12 11.34
N SER A 153 15.70 22.43 11.16
CA SER A 153 15.08 23.36 12.12
C SER A 153 13.58 23.14 12.35
N LYS A 154 12.86 22.53 11.38
CA LYS A 154 11.41 22.29 11.43
C LYS A 154 11.04 20.84 11.80
N THR A 155 12.02 19.97 11.98
CA THR A 155 11.78 18.56 12.36
C THR A 155 11.24 18.46 13.79
N LEU A 156 10.08 17.80 13.97
CA LEU A 156 9.39 17.64 15.26
C LEU A 156 10.25 16.92 16.31
N ARG A 157 10.97 15.88 15.89
CA ARG A 157 11.98 15.21 16.70
C ARG A 157 13.35 15.60 16.15
N ARG A 158 14.05 16.49 16.83
CA ARG A 158 15.47 16.75 16.57
C ARG A 158 16.26 15.49 16.90
N LYS A 159 16.32 14.55 15.95
CA LYS A 159 17.29 13.45 16.02
C LYS A 159 18.68 14.08 16.00
N LYS A 160 19.63 13.45 16.71
CA LYS A 160 21.04 13.77 16.56
C LYS A 160 21.36 13.69 15.07
N ILE A 161 21.94 14.75 14.51
CA ILE A 161 22.24 14.80 13.08
C ILE A 161 23.07 13.56 12.75
N SER A 162 22.45 12.59 12.10
CA SER A 162 23.12 11.35 11.75
C SER A 162 24.02 11.69 10.56
N ASN A 163 25.28 11.28 10.60
CA ASN A 163 26.13 11.49 9.46
C ASN A 163 25.63 10.51 8.38
N GLY A 164 24.99 11.02 7.32
CA GLY A 164 24.47 10.20 6.22
C GLY A 164 25.55 9.40 5.48
N ARG A 165 26.83 9.64 5.82
CA ARG A 165 27.96 8.81 5.41
C ARG A 165 27.80 7.39 5.96
N GLU A 166 27.71 6.43 5.05
CA GLU A 166 27.79 5.02 5.40
C GLU A 166 29.05 4.76 6.22
N LYS A 167 28.89 4.03 7.33
CA LYS A 167 30.02 3.63 8.17
C LYS A 167 30.91 2.71 7.35
N SER A 168 32.03 3.22 6.86
CA SER A 168 33.00 2.48 6.05
C SER A 168 33.68 1.31 6.77
N GLY A 169 33.33 1.03 8.05
CA GLY A 169 34.00 0.06 8.91
C GLY A 169 35.44 0.42 9.29
N ARG A 170 36.02 1.44 8.66
CA ARG A 170 37.40 1.89 8.87
C ARG A 170 37.51 2.68 10.16
N LYS A 171 38.58 2.43 10.93
CA LYS A 171 38.88 3.21 12.13
C LYS A 171 39.09 4.68 11.74
N PRO A 172 38.59 5.66 12.53
CA PRO A 172 38.86 7.07 12.30
C PRO A 172 40.37 7.34 12.23
N GLY A 173 40.81 8.04 11.18
CA GLY A 173 42.22 8.36 10.95
C GLY A 173 42.80 7.71 9.69
N ALA A 174 44.09 7.95 9.47
CA ALA A 174 44.84 7.31 8.38
C ALA A 174 44.82 5.79 8.55
N GLN A 175 44.50 5.06 7.48
CA GLN A 175 44.50 3.60 7.54
C GLN A 175 45.94 3.06 7.61
N PRO A 176 46.17 1.86 8.17
CA PRO A 176 47.47 1.21 8.09
C PRO A 176 47.97 1.17 6.64
N GLY A 177 49.19 1.66 6.39
CA GLY A 177 49.78 1.75 5.05
C GLY A 177 49.51 3.06 4.29
N HIS A 178 48.67 3.97 4.80
CA HIS A 178 48.46 5.27 4.15
C HIS A 178 49.67 6.19 4.37
N PRO A 179 50.21 6.84 3.33
CA PRO A 179 51.30 7.79 3.48
C PRO A 179 50.86 8.97 4.37
N GLY A 180 51.62 9.23 5.43
CA GLY A 180 51.34 10.32 6.36
C GLY A 180 51.39 11.67 5.64
N HIS A 181 50.31 12.44 5.75
CA HIS A 181 50.27 13.82 5.27
C HIS A 181 50.58 14.75 6.45
N GLY A 182 51.76 15.38 6.41
CA GLY A 182 52.16 16.38 7.40
C GLY A 182 51.35 17.69 7.24
N ARG A 183 51.32 18.51 8.30
CA ARG A 183 50.80 19.88 8.21
C ARG A 183 51.61 20.65 7.17
N LYS A 184 50.93 21.32 6.24
CA LYS A 184 51.59 22.17 5.24
C LYS A 184 52.28 23.33 5.95
N LYS A 185 53.56 23.53 5.64
CA LYS A 185 54.31 24.71 6.08
C LYS A 185 53.75 25.95 5.40
N GLN A 186 53.68 27.05 6.15
CA GLN A 186 53.27 28.35 5.61
C GLN A 186 54.47 29.04 4.96
N ILE A 187 54.22 29.96 4.04
CA ILE A 187 55.28 30.80 3.50
C ILE A 187 55.64 31.83 4.60
N PRO A 188 56.90 31.87 5.10
CA PRO A 188 57.30 32.85 6.10
C PRO A 188 57.12 34.29 5.56
N ALA A 189 56.58 35.18 6.38
CA ALA A 189 56.44 36.60 6.03
C ALA A 189 57.78 37.36 6.08
N THR A 190 58.76 36.82 6.79
CA THR A 190 60.10 37.39 7.00
C THR A 190 61.15 36.29 6.87
N ASP A 191 62.41 36.68 6.85
CA ASP A 191 63.51 35.72 6.86
C ASP A 191 63.46 34.79 8.09
N PRO A 192 63.85 33.51 7.94
CA PRO A 192 63.86 32.56 9.05
C PRO A 192 64.82 33.00 10.17
N VAL A 193 64.35 32.91 11.40
CA VAL A 193 65.23 33.06 12.58
C VAL A 193 66.12 31.83 12.67
N LEU A 194 67.43 32.02 12.49
CA LEU A 194 68.43 30.98 12.67
C LEU A 194 68.83 30.89 14.14
N LEU A 195 68.64 29.72 14.74
CA LEU A 195 69.05 29.47 16.12
C LEU A 195 70.56 29.19 16.17
N PRO A 196 71.31 29.78 17.11
CA PRO A 196 72.71 29.46 17.31
C PRO A 196 72.86 28.01 17.80
N PRO A 197 74.03 27.37 17.59
CA PRO A 197 74.35 26.10 18.23
C PRO A 197 74.26 26.21 19.76
N PRO A 198 73.88 25.14 20.47
CA PRO A 198 73.99 25.06 21.93
C PRO A 198 75.44 25.26 22.39
N TRP A 199 75.62 25.72 23.63
CA TRP A 199 76.94 26.00 24.19
C TRP A 199 77.83 24.74 24.25
N GLU A 200 77.23 23.60 24.59
CA GLU A 200 77.90 22.30 24.70
C GLU A 200 78.53 21.86 23.37
N VAL A 201 77.90 22.23 22.24
CA VAL A 201 78.41 21.93 20.88
C VAL A 201 79.59 22.83 20.51
N LEU A 202 79.73 24.00 21.14
CA LEU A 202 80.84 24.92 20.90
C LEU A 202 82.08 24.55 21.73
N GLU A 203 81.90 23.96 22.91
CA GLU A 203 83.00 23.56 23.79
C GLU A 203 83.56 22.16 23.50
N ASP A 204 82.72 21.24 23.03
CA ASP A 204 83.13 19.88 22.70
C ASP A 204 83.39 19.75 21.17
N PRO A 205 84.66 19.62 20.75
CA PRO A 205 85.03 19.54 19.33
C PRO A 205 84.56 18.24 18.64
N ASP A 206 84.08 17.25 19.41
CA ASP A 206 83.56 16.00 18.85
C ASP A 206 82.16 16.18 18.21
N PHE A 207 81.43 17.25 18.55
CA PHE A 207 80.18 17.58 17.86
C PHE A 207 80.44 18.19 16.47
N LYS A 208 79.90 17.53 15.43
CA LYS A 208 80.02 18.00 14.04
C LYS A 208 78.67 18.41 13.47
N LYS A 209 78.64 19.57 12.79
CA LYS A 209 77.46 20.03 12.06
C LYS A 209 77.13 19.04 10.93
N THR A 210 75.89 18.56 10.89
CA THR A 210 75.40 17.68 9.83
C THR A 210 74.75 18.48 8.69
N SER A 211 74.46 17.82 7.57
CA SER A 211 73.67 18.40 6.47
C SER A 211 72.17 18.52 6.76
N LYS A 212 71.70 18.03 7.92
CA LYS A 212 70.29 18.05 8.31
C LYS A 212 69.96 19.33 9.08
N THR A 213 68.92 20.05 8.64
CA THR A 213 68.36 21.21 9.35
C THR A 213 66.93 20.91 9.77
N ILE A 214 66.63 21.10 11.06
CA ILE A 214 65.26 20.97 11.58
C ILE A 214 64.55 22.31 11.47
N VAL A 215 63.46 22.35 10.69
CA VAL A 215 62.67 23.57 10.47
C VAL A 215 61.32 23.45 11.17
N LYS A 216 61.04 24.35 12.10
CA LYS A 216 59.75 24.49 12.81
C LYS A 216 59.17 25.87 12.55
N GLN A 217 57.84 25.99 12.56
CA GLN A 217 57.13 27.26 12.38
C GLN A 217 56.20 27.52 13.57
N LEU A 218 56.29 28.73 14.12
CA LEU A 218 55.29 29.29 15.03
C LEU A 218 54.40 30.23 14.20
N VAL A 219 53.13 29.88 14.04
CA VAL A 219 52.16 30.66 13.26
C VAL A 219 51.28 31.46 14.21
N ASN A 220 51.38 32.79 14.14
CA ASN A 220 50.61 33.73 14.97
C ASN A 220 49.70 34.59 14.10
N ILE A 221 48.58 35.05 14.65
CA ILE A 221 47.68 36.04 14.04
C ILE A 221 47.73 37.30 14.90
N ARG A 222 47.89 38.47 14.28
CA ARG A 222 47.88 39.77 14.95
C ARG A 222 46.81 40.66 14.34
N THR A 223 45.97 41.24 15.17
CA THR A 223 44.94 42.22 14.79
C THR A 223 45.35 43.58 15.32
N ILE A 224 45.35 44.61 14.47
CA ILE A 224 45.71 45.98 14.83
C ILE A 224 44.58 46.90 14.37
N LEU A 225 44.07 47.74 15.27
CA LEU A 225 43.16 48.83 14.92
C LEU A 225 44.01 50.02 14.45
N GLU A 226 43.95 50.31 13.15
CA GLU A 226 44.62 51.46 12.53
C GLU A 226 43.63 52.60 12.36
N VAL A 227 43.97 53.78 12.88
CA VAL A 227 43.15 55.00 12.80
C VAL A 227 44.03 56.13 12.28
N THR A 228 43.61 56.78 11.21
CA THR A 228 44.23 57.99 10.66
C THR A 228 43.26 59.15 10.82
N GLU A 229 43.65 60.14 11.63
CA GLU A 229 42.88 61.37 11.84
C GLU A 229 43.40 62.46 10.89
N TYR A 230 42.49 63.11 10.17
CA TYR A 230 42.81 64.18 9.22
C TYR A 230 42.35 65.52 9.81
N HIS A 231 43.27 66.48 9.88
CA HIS A 231 42.98 67.85 10.28
C HIS A 231 43.09 68.77 9.07
N ALA A 232 42.08 69.59 8.84
CA ALA A 232 42.10 70.64 7.82
C ALA A 232 41.62 71.95 8.45
N ASP A 233 42.51 72.94 8.51
CA ASP A 233 42.15 74.27 8.98
C ASP A 233 41.21 74.95 7.98
N VAL A 234 40.22 75.67 8.52
CA VAL A 234 39.26 76.44 7.72
C VAL A 234 39.71 77.89 7.66
N TYR A 235 40.03 78.36 6.46
CA TYR A 235 40.38 79.74 6.20
C TYR A 235 39.15 80.53 5.77
N TYR A 236 39.09 81.79 6.18
CA TYR A 236 37.98 82.69 5.90
C TYR A 236 38.45 83.92 5.12
N ASN A 237 37.75 84.24 4.05
CA ASN A 237 37.98 85.48 3.30
C ASN A 237 37.13 86.61 3.90
N SER A 238 37.78 87.60 4.50
CA SER A 238 37.11 88.74 5.15
C SER A 238 36.38 89.69 4.20
N LYS A 239 36.64 89.63 2.89
CA LYS A 239 36.00 90.48 1.89
C LYS A 239 34.80 89.80 1.24
N THR A 240 34.89 88.50 0.93
CA THR A 240 33.83 87.76 0.22
C THR A 240 32.94 86.94 1.15
N GLY A 241 33.40 86.66 2.37
CA GLY A 241 32.72 85.79 3.32
C GLY A 241 32.96 84.28 3.11
N GLU A 242 33.69 83.91 2.05
CA GLU A 242 33.93 82.52 1.67
C GLU A 242 34.81 81.78 2.69
N ARG A 243 34.56 80.48 2.85
CA ARG A 243 35.36 79.58 3.70
C ARG A 243 35.93 78.45 2.85
N ILE A 244 37.21 78.19 3.00
CA ILE A 244 37.93 77.14 2.29
C ILE A 244 38.75 76.31 3.27
N HIS A 245 38.94 75.03 2.96
CA HIS A 245 39.83 74.14 3.69
C HIS A 245 40.52 73.20 2.71
N ALA A 246 41.57 72.51 3.15
CA ALA A 246 42.22 71.48 2.34
C ALA A 246 41.23 70.35 2.00
N GLU A 247 41.33 69.79 0.79
CA GLU A 247 40.50 68.66 0.39
C GLU A 247 40.90 67.40 1.17
N PHE A 248 39.89 66.67 1.67
CA PHE A 248 40.11 65.37 2.30
C PHE A 248 40.31 64.27 1.23
N PRO A 249 41.07 63.20 1.54
CA PRO A 249 41.24 62.08 0.60
C PRO A 249 39.90 61.45 0.18
N PRO A 250 39.81 60.87 -1.03
CA PRO A 250 38.59 60.21 -1.49
C PRO A 250 38.08 59.14 -0.51
N GLY A 251 36.82 59.26 -0.11
CA GLY A 251 36.17 58.33 0.82
C GLY A 251 36.22 58.75 2.29
N VAL A 252 36.88 59.86 2.63
CA VAL A 252 36.80 60.52 3.93
C VAL A 252 35.78 61.65 3.84
N VAL A 253 34.51 61.36 4.15
CA VAL A 253 33.39 62.30 3.97
C VAL A 253 32.65 62.58 5.28
N ASP A 254 32.36 61.52 6.04
CA ASP A 254 31.73 61.64 7.35
C ASP A 254 32.78 61.98 8.42
N GLU A 255 32.37 62.38 9.63
CA GLU A 255 33.30 62.57 10.77
C GLU A 255 34.07 61.30 11.10
N VAL A 256 33.42 60.13 10.93
CA VAL A 256 34.03 58.81 11.12
C VAL A 256 33.74 57.93 9.91
N ASN A 257 34.79 57.53 9.21
CA ASN A 257 34.71 56.65 8.05
C ASN A 257 35.36 55.31 8.37
N TYR A 258 34.70 54.20 8.05
CA TYR A 258 35.27 52.87 8.22
C TYR A 258 35.93 52.39 6.93
N GLY A 259 37.22 52.03 7.00
CA GLY A 259 38.00 51.55 5.88
C GLY A 259 37.51 50.20 5.31
N GLY A 260 38.05 49.85 4.13
CA GLY A 260 37.68 48.64 3.40
C GLY A 260 37.91 47.34 4.19
N SER A 261 38.96 47.28 5.01
CA SER A 261 39.28 46.13 5.87
C SER A 261 38.15 45.82 6.85
N VAL A 262 37.67 46.82 7.59
CA VAL A 262 36.56 46.69 8.55
C VAL A 262 35.26 46.28 7.83
N LYS A 263 34.96 46.96 6.71
CA LYS A 263 33.75 46.69 5.92
C LYS A 263 33.73 45.26 5.35
N ALA A 264 34.83 44.82 4.74
CA ALA A 264 34.94 43.48 4.16
C ALA A 264 34.88 42.40 5.25
N PHE A 265 35.57 42.60 6.36
CA PHE A 265 35.58 41.64 7.46
C PHE A 265 34.17 41.44 8.06
N LEU A 266 33.44 42.53 8.32
CA LEU A 266 32.06 42.47 8.78
C LEU A 266 31.14 41.78 7.77
N PHE A 267 31.27 42.13 6.50
CA PHE A 267 30.45 41.56 5.44
C PHE A 267 30.67 40.04 5.34
N LEU A 268 31.92 39.57 5.37
CA LEU A 268 32.26 38.14 5.34
C LEU A 268 31.75 37.41 6.58
N LEU A 269 31.95 37.96 7.78
CA LEU A 269 31.43 37.35 9.00
C LEU A 269 29.91 37.14 8.92
N ASN A 270 29.17 38.17 8.50
CA ASN A 270 27.72 38.10 8.47
C ASN A 270 27.17 37.20 7.35
N ASN A 271 27.74 37.27 6.15
CA ASN A 271 27.16 36.61 4.97
C ASN A 271 27.79 35.24 4.68
N ASP A 272 29.09 35.08 4.90
CA ASP A 272 29.82 33.83 4.61
C ASP A 272 29.92 32.94 5.87
N CYS A 273 30.28 33.52 7.02
CA CYS A 273 30.36 32.79 8.28
C CYS A 273 29.01 32.72 9.04
N CYS A 274 27.93 33.28 8.47
CA CYS A 274 26.57 33.27 9.03
C CYS A 274 26.46 33.80 10.48
N THR A 275 27.30 34.75 10.89
CA THR A 275 27.23 35.35 12.23
C THR A 275 26.17 36.44 12.29
N SER A 276 25.53 36.63 13.45
CA SER A 276 24.61 37.76 13.63
C SER A 276 25.37 39.09 13.67
N ILE A 277 24.70 40.18 13.29
CA ILE A 277 25.26 41.54 13.36
C ILE A 277 25.84 41.83 14.75
N ASP A 278 25.12 41.48 15.82
CA ASP A 278 25.58 41.74 17.18
C ASP A 278 26.82 40.91 17.55
N LYS A 279 26.93 39.66 17.09
CA LYS A 279 28.13 38.84 17.30
C LYS A 279 29.33 39.40 16.55
N SER A 280 29.17 39.81 15.29
CA SER A 280 30.27 40.39 14.51
C SER A 280 30.80 41.69 15.11
N ARG A 281 29.87 42.56 15.56
CA ARG A 281 30.22 43.81 16.24
C ARG A 281 30.98 43.55 17.54
N LYS A 282 30.46 42.64 18.37
CA LYS A 282 31.13 42.25 19.62
C LYS A 282 32.52 41.66 19.35
N PHE A 283 32.63 40.76 18.37
CA PHE A 283 33.89 40.12 18.02
C PHE A 283 34.99 41.14 17.65
N LEU A 284 34.68 42.11 16.79
CA LEU A 284 35.64 43.16 16.43
C LEU A 284 35.96 44.12 17.58
N SER A 285 34.97 44.42 18.42
CA SER A 285 35.18 45.23 19.62
C SER A 285 36.13 44.51 20.58
N ASP A 286 35.89 43.22 20.87
CA ASP A 286 36.72 42.41 21.76
C ASP A 286 38.16 42.26 21.22
N LEU A 287 38.35 42.08 19.90
CA LEU A 287 39.68 42.03 19.26
C LEU A 287 40.46 43.35 19.31
N THR A 288 39.80 44.45 19.64
CA THR A 288 40.40 45.79 19.69
C THR A 288 40.34 46.38 21.10
N ASP A 289 40.13 45.54 22.12
CA ASP A 289 40.02 45.94 23.52
C ASP A 289 38.91 46.99 23.75
N GLY A 290 37.79 46.87 23.04
CA GLY A 290 36.66 47.78 23.14
C GLY A 290 36.80 49.07 22.31
N ARG A 291 37.95 49.33 21.69
CA ARG A 291 38.22 50.58 20.96
C ARG A 291 37.40 50.73 19.69
N LEU A 292 37.10 49.64 18.99
CA LEU A 292 36.24 49.66 17.81
C LEU A 292 34.79 49.40 18.20
N SER A 293 33.96 50.46 18.14
CA SER A 293 32.50 50.37 18.33
C SER A 293 31.79 50.74 17.03
N ILE A 294 30.97 49.82 16.52
CA ILE A 294 30.27 49.98 15.24
C ILE A 294 28.77 49.89 15.48
N SER A 295 27.96 50.73 14.84
CA SER A 295 26.50 50.68 14.97
C SER A 295 25.88 49.55 14.13
N LYS A 296 24.72 49.03 14.55
CA LYS A 296 24.00 48.00 13.75
C LYS A 296 23.60 48.53 12.37
N GLY A 297 23.26 49.83 12.29
CA GLY A 297 22.87 50.50 11.04
C GLY A 297 24.00 50.52 10.01
N MET A 298 25.24 50.78 10.44
CA MET A 298 26.42 50.72 9.57
C MET A 298 26.58 49.31 8.99
N VAL A 299 26.57 48.27 9.83
CA VAL A 299 26.73 46.88 9.39
C VAL A 299 25.62 46.48 8.41
N ASN A 300 24.38 46.85 8.71
CA ASN A 300 23.23 46.54 7.86
C ASN A 300 23.30 47.23 6.48
N LYS A 301 23.92 48.42 6.38
CA LYS A 301 24.12 49.13 5.11
C LYS A 301 25.11 48.41 4.19
N LEU A 302 26.05 47.63 4.72
CA LEU A 302 27.09 46.95 3.94
C LEU A 302 26.51 46.05 2.86
N GLY A 303 25.44 45.30 3.15
CA GLY A 303 24.80 44.44 2.14
C GLY A 303 24.39 45.20 0.88
N ARG A 304 23.83 46.41 1.04
CA ARG A 304 23.46 47.28 -0.08
C ARG A 304 24.66 47.91 -0.76
N GLU A 305 25.69 48.30 -0.01
CA GLU A 305 26.93 48.85 -0.57
C GLU A 305 27.63 47.82 -1.46
N PHE A 306 27.84 46.60 -0.96
CA PHE A 306 28.45 45.52 -1.72
C PHE A 306 27.61 45.14 -2.95
N ALA A 307 26.29 45.03 -2.82
CA ALA A 307 25.43 44.71 -3.96
C ALA A 307 25.52 45.73 -5.11
N LYS A 308 25.70 47.02 -4.79
CA LYS A 308 25.93 48.08 -5.80
C LYS A 308 27.31 47.94 -6.44
N LYS A 309 28.35 47.72 -5.64
CA LYS A 309 29.73 47.57 -6.14
C LYS A 309 29.89 46.33 -7.02
N THR A 310 29.15 45.26 -6.74
CA THR A 310 29.24 43.99 -7.48
C THR A 310 28.18 43.86 -8.58
N GLU A 311 27.65 44.95 -9.13
CA GLU A 311 26.61 44.88 -10.15
C GLU A 311 27.10 44.25 -11.46
N GLN A 312 28.30 44.63 -11.91
CA GLN A 312 28.87 44.13 -13.16
C GLN A 312 29.21 42.64 -13.06
N GLU A 313 29.82 42.22 -11.96
CA GLU A 313 30.17 40.82 -11.69
C GLU A 313 28.93 39.94 -11.62
N ARG A 314 27.83 40.43 -11.02
CA ARG A 314 26.56 39.71 -11.00
C ARG A 314 25.95 39.59 -12.39
N LYS A 315 26.04 40.63 -13.24
CA LYS A 315 25.58 40.57 -14.64
C LYS A 315 26.42 39.59 -15.46
N ALA A 316 27.75 39.60 -15.30
CA ALA A 316 28.64 38.64 -15.93
C ALA A 316 28.32 37.21 -15.51
N THR A 317 28.15 36.96 -14.20
CA THR A 317 27.77 35.64 -13.68
C THR A 317 26.41 35.19 -14.21
N PHE A 318 25.44 36.11 -14.34
CA PHE A 318 24.13 35.80 -14.92
C PHE A 318 24.25 35.35 -16.39
N ALA A 319 25.06 36.06 -17.18
CA ALA A 319 25.33 35.68 -18.57
C ALA A 319 26.04 34.33 -18.67
N ASP A 320 27.04 34.09 -17.81
CA ASP A 320 27.75 32.81 -17.76
C ASP A 320 26.82 31.63 -17.43
N LEU A 321 25.87 31.83 -16.50
CA LEU A 321 24.87 30.80 -16.16
C LEU A 321 23.93 30.50 -17.34
N LEU A 322 23.54 31.52 -18.11
CA LEU A 322 22.72 31.34 -19.32
C LEU A 322 23.46 30.57 -20.41
N LEU A 323 24.78 30.79 -20.54
CA LEU A 323 25.62 30.13 -21.54
C LEU A 323 26.09 28.74 -21.12
N SER A 324 25.87 28.34 -19.86
CA SER A 324 26.23 27.02 -19.38
C SER A 324 25.46 25.93 -20.14
N PRO A 325 26.11 24.85 -20.62
CA PRO A 325 25.41 23.74 -21.27
C PRO A 325 24.38 23.04 -20.37
N VAL A 326 24.63 23.07 -19.06
CA VAL A 326 23.77 22.49 -18.03
C VAL A 326 23.56 23.53 -16.92
N LEU A 327 22.31 23.75 -16.52
CA LEU A 327 21.97 24.64 -15.42
C LEU A 327 21.21 23.86 -14.35
N HIS A 328 21.72 23.88 -13.13
CA HIS A 328 21.03 23.35 -11.96
C HIS A 328 20.13 24.42 -11.36
N THR A 329 18.89 24.06 -11.02
CA THR A 329 18.01 24.91 -10.23
C THR A 329 17.35 24.17 -9.08
N ASP A 330 17.22 24.87 -7.95
CA ASP A 330 16.53 24.39 -6.75
C ASP A 330 15.79 25.57 -6.09
N CYS A 331 14.74 25.27 -5.34
CA CYS A 331 13.92 26.27 -4.65
C CYS A 331 13.79 25.93 -3.17
N THR A 332 14.47 26.71 -2.32
CA THR A 332 14.42 26.52 -0.88
C THR A 332 13.52 27.56 -0.19
N ASN A 333 12.91 27.15 0.92
CA ASN A 333 12.05 28.02 1.72
C ASN A 333 12.89 28.94 2.61
N ALA A 334 12.54 30.21 2.64
CA ALA A 334 13.13 31.23 3.50
C ALA A 334 12.06 32.01 4.28
N ARG A 335 12.51 32.90 5.17
CA ARG A 335 11.64 33.82 5.92
C ARG A 335 12.16 35.24 5.76
N GLU A 336 11.31 36.12 5.26
CA GLU A 336 11.57 37.56 5.16
C GLU A 336 10.60 38.28 6.09
N ASN A 337 11.09 38.96 7.13
CA ASN A 337 10.27 39.72 8.09
C ASN A 337 9.07 38.94 8.64
N GLY A 338 9.28 37.66 8.99
CA GLY A 338 8.21 36.80 9.52
C GLY A 338 7.18 36.34 8.48
N LYS A 339 7.41 36.58 7.19
CA LYS A 339 6.60 36.05 6.08
C LYS A 339 7.39 34.99 5.32
N ASN A 340 6.66 34.08 4.66
CA ASN A 340 7.30 33.08 3.81
C ASN A 340 7.92 33.76 2.59
N ALA A 341 9.14 33.35 2.29
CA ALA A 341 9.87 33.72 1.09
C ALA A 341 10.51 32.45 0.50
N TYR A 342 11.04 32.57 -0.70
CA TYR A 342 11.67 31.49 -1.44
C TYR A 342 13.00 31.98 -1.98
N VAL A 343 14.00 31.12 -1.98
CA VAL A 343 15.30 31.40 -2.60
C VAL A 343 15.47 30.41 -3.73
N PHE A 344 15.45 30.93 -4.96
CA PHE A 344 15.81 30.17 -6.14
C PHE A 344 17.33 30.16 -6.26
N VAL A 345 17.89 28.97 -6.39
CA VAL A 345 19.31 28.74 -6.61
C VAL A 345 19.48 28.39 -8.08
N CYS A 346 20.41 29.06 -8.76
CA CYS A 346 20.79 28.75 -10.13
C CYS A 346 22.30 28.51 -10.12
N ALA A 347 22.75 27.32 -10.53
CA ALA A 347 24.16 26.96 -10.46
C ALA A 347 24.62 26.21 -11.71
N ALA A 348 25.86 26.47 -12.12
CA ALA A 348 26.52 25.75 -13.20
C ALA A 348 27.52 24.72 -12.63
N PRO A 349 27.86 23.65 -13.39
CA PRO A 349 28.81 22.62 -12.95
C PRO A 349 30.23 23.14 -12.65
N ASP A 350 30.60 24.31 -13.18
CA ASP A 350 31.90 24.96 -12.95
C ASP A 350 32.01 25.65 -11.57
N GLY A 351 30.93 25.61 -10.77
CA GLY A 351 30.88 26.15 -9.41
C GLY A 351 30.29 27.57 -9.33
N LYS A 352 29.92 28.21 -10.44
CA LYS A 352 29.20 29.49 -10.41
C LYS A 352 27.78 29.28 -9.89
N ALA A 353 27.34 30.15 -8.98
CA ALA A 353 26.00 30.10 -8.43
C ALA A 353 25.42 31.50 -8.18
N MET A 354 24.12 31.64 -8.39
CA MET A 354 23.35 32.83 -8.05
C MET A 354 22.12 32.46 -7.23
N TYR A 355 21.79 33.34 -6.28
CA TYR A 355 20.68 33.18 -5.36
C TYR A 355 19.67 34.31 -5.56
N PHE A 356 18.40 33.95 -5.69
CA PHE A 356 17.31 34.87 -6.00
C PHE A 356 16.23 34.78 -4.94
N ALA A 357 16.21 35.74 -4.02
CA ALA A 357 15.14 35.87 -3.04
C ALA A 357 13.85 36.35 -3.73
N ARG A 358 12.73 35.66 -3.44
CA ARG A 358 11.41 35.87 -4.03
C ARG A 358 10.32 35.73 -2.98
N ARG A 359 9.24 36.50 -3.10
CA ARG A 359 8.06 36.40 -2.23
C ARG A 359 7.06 35.33 -2.68
N LYS A 360 7.10 34.96 -3.96
CA LYS A 360 6.23 33.95 -4.57
C LYS A 360 7.07 32.78 -5.07
N LYS A 361 6.49 31.58 -4.98
CA LYS A 361 6.99 30.35 -5.60
C LYS A 361 6.38 30.19 -6.99
N GLY A 362 6.88 29.24 -7.79
CA GLY A 362 6.37 28.93 -9.11
C GLY A 362 6.82 29.91 -10.18
N TYR A 363 6.04 30.05 -11.26
CA TYR A 363 6.39 30.87 -12.42
C TYR A 363 6.75 32.32 -12.08
N GLU A 364 6.00 32.96 -11.16
CA GLU A 364 6.31 34.32 -10.69
C GLU A 364 7.66 34.41 -9.97
N GLY A 365 8.14 33.32 -9.37
CA GLY A 365 9.46 33.25 -8.74
C GLY A 365 10.60 33.13 -9.75
N VAL A 366 10.35 32.43 -10.88
CA VAL A 366 11.33 32.21 -11.95
C VAL A 366 11.65 33.50 -12.71
N LYS A 367 10.72 34.46 -12.75
CA LYS A 367 10.94 35.76 -13.43
C LYS A 367 12.22 36.45 -12.96
N GLY A 368 13.01 36.94 -13.91
CA GLY A 368 14.30 37.61 -13.73
C GLY A 368 15.39 36.71 -13.16
N THR A 369 15.25 35.39 -13.25
CA THR A 369 16.33 34.42 -12.95
C THR A 369 16.87 33.86 -14.27
N PRO A 370 18.10 33.31 -14.31
CA PRO A 370 18.62 32.68 -15.52
C PRO A 370 17.71 31.59 -16.08
N VAL A 371 16.93 30.91 -15.23
CA VAL A 371 16.01 29.84 -15.63
C VAL A 371 14.91 30.34 -16.56
N GLU A 372 14.48 31.61 -16.46
CA GLU A 372 13.39 32.15 -17.29
C GLU A 372 13.69 32.05 -18.79
N ASP A 373 14.92 32.36 -19.18
CA ASP A 373 15.35 32.42 -20.59
C ASP A 373 16.26 31.25 -20.98
N TYR A 374 16.46 30.27 -20.08
CA TYR A 374 17.40 29.18 -20.30
C TYR A 374 16.88 28.17 -21.34
N GLN A 375 17.75 27.76 -22.26
CA GLN A 375 17.42 26.83 -23.36
C GLN A 375 18.28 25.55 -23.37
N GLY A 376 19.15 25.34 -22.38
CA GLY A 376 19.99 24.16 -22.28
C GLY A 376 19.33 22.98 -21.54
N ILE A 377 20.15 22.13 -20.91
CA ILE A 377 19.69 21.04 -20.05
C ILE A 377 19.45 21.59 -18.64
N LEU A 378 18.20 21.64 -18.21
CA LEU A 378 17.83 22.10 -16.87
C LEU A 378 17.77 20.90 -15.91
N VAL A 379 18.63 20.93 -14.89
CA VAL A 379 18.64 19.95 -13.80
C VAL A 379 17.84 20.50 -12.63
N HIS A 380 16.72 19.88 -12.30
CA HIS A 380 15.82 20.34 -11.24
C HIS A 380 15.20 19.17 -10.49
N ASP A 381 14.53 19.45 -9.37
CA ASP A 381 13.72 18.44 -8.66
C ASP A 381 12.37 18.20 -9.38
N HIS A 382 11.47 17.40 -8.81
CA HIS A 382 10.14 17.16 -9.41
C HIS A 382 9.17 18.36 -9.33
N GLU A 383 9.66 19.61 -9.20
CA GLU A 383 8.80 20.79 -9.24
C GLU A 383 8.29 21.07 -10.66
N LYS A 384 6.97 20.90 -10.84
CA LYS A 384 6.23 21.09 -12.11
C LYS A 384 6.53 22.41 -12.82
N THR A 385 6.82 23.47 -12.08
CA THR A 385 7.17 24.80 -12.62
C THR A 385 8.32 24.70 -13.62
N PHE A 386 9.39 23.97 -13.26
CA PHE A 386 10.65 23.96 -14.01
C PHE A 386 10.55 23.19 -15.33
N TYR A 387 9.57 22.30 -15.50
CA TYR A 387 9.34 21.59 -16.77
C TYR A 387 8.89 22.49 -17.93
N ASN A 388 8.65 23.79 -17.69
CA ASN A 388 8.31 24.76 -18.74
C ASN A 388 9.51 25.60 -19.17
N TYR A 389 10.71 25.31 -18.65
CA TYR A 389 11.93 26.07 -18.88
C TYR A 389 13.07 25.12 -19.26
N GLY A 390 14.00 25.57 -20.11
CA GLY A 390 15.00 24.68 -20.72
C GLY A 390 14.45 23.92 -21.94
N ALA A 391 15.35 23.37 -22.75
CA ALA A 391 14.98 22.52 -23.89
C ALA A 391 15.01 21.02 -23.56
N GLN A 392 15.80 20.65 -22.55
CA GLN A 392 15.93 19.29 -22.05
C GLN A 392 15.95 19.31 -20.52
N HIS A 393 15.53 18.18 -19.92
CA HIS A 393 15.37 18.07 -18.48
C HIS A 393 16.13 16.86 -17.95
N GLN A 394 16.72 17.04 -16.78
CA GLN A 394 17.24 15.95 -15.98
C GLN A 394 16.75 16.09 -14.55
N GLU A 395 16.30 14.99 -13.96
CA GLU A 395 15.98 14.94 -12.54
C GLU A 395 17.24 15.07 -11.69
N CYS A 396 17.14 15.88 -10.64
CA CYS A 396 18.22 16.08 -9.68
C CYS A 396 18.45 14.77 -8.90
N LEU A 397 19.54 14.08 -9.23
CA LEU A 397 19.88 12.79 -8.61
C LEU A 397 20.06 12.89 -7.09
N ALA A 398 20.49 14.03 -6.57
CA ALA A 398 20.55 14.26 -5.12
C ALA A 398 19.14 14.23 -4.46
N HIS A 399 18.10 14.68 -5.17
CA HIS A 399 16.71 14.56 -4.74
C HIS A 399 16.19 13.13 -4.89
N VAL A 400 16.48 12.48 -6.01
CA VAL A 400 16.11 11.06 -6.24
C VAL A 400 16.69 10.17 -5.15
N LEU A 401 17.98 10.31 -4.82
CA LEU A 401 18.64 9.58 -3.74
C LEU A 401 17.96 9.81 -2.37
N ARG A 402 17.48 11.04 -2.12
CA ARG A 402 16.72 11.38 -0.91
C ARG A 402 15.37 10.65 -0.87
N TYR A 403 14.63 10.63 -1.98
CA TYR A 403 13.35 9.92 -2.09
C TYR A 403 13.51 8.41 -1.97
N LEU A 404 14.56 7.84 -2.57
CA LEU A 404 14.88 6.42 -2.45
C LEU A 404 15.24 6.06 -1.00
N LYS A 405 15.95 6.94 -0.28
CA LYS A 405 16.19 6.76 1.15
C LYS A 405 14.88 6.77 1.95
N ASP A 406 13.96 7.70 1.66
CA ASP A 406 12.63 7.74 2.28
C ASP A 406 11.83 6.46 2.03
N SER A 407 11.84 5.94 0.80
CA SER A 407 11.19 4.67 0.48
C SER A 407 11.85 3.50 1.23
N ILE A 408 13.19 3.43 1.28
CA ILE A 408 13.90 2.36 2.00
C ILE A 408 13.55 2.37 3.50
N ASP A 409 13.46 3.55 4.11
CA ASP A 409 13.19 3.68 5.55
C ASP A 409 11.73 3.36 5.91
N ASN A 410 10.79 3.57 4.99
CA ASN A 410 9.34 3.44 5.24
C ASN A 410 8.70 2.19 4.63
N GLU A 411 9.31 1.61 3.60
CA GLU A 411 8.82 0.48 2.80
C GLU A 411 9.91 -0.61 2.73
N ALA A 412 10.33 -1.09 3.90
CA ALA A 412 11.47 -1.99 4.05
C ALA A 412 11.31 -3.35 3.35
N ASP A 413 10.07 -3.73 3.03
CA ASP A 413 9.67 -4.92 2.27
C ASP A 413 9.90 -4.78 0.76
N ARG A 414 10.05 -3.56 0.24
CA ARG A 414 10.38 -3.31 -1.16
C ARG A 414 11.88 -3.48 -1.38
N THR A 415 12.26 -4.19 -2.45
CA THR A 415 13.67 -4.38 -2.85
C THR A 415 14.10 -3.40 -3.94
N TRP A 416 13.18 -3.02 -4.82
CA TRP A 416 13.44 -2.14 -5.98
C TRP A 416 14.05 -0.79 -5.58
N ASN A 417 13.73 -0.26 -4.40
CA ASN A 417 14.24 1.03 -3.93
C ASN A 417 15.75 1.00 -3.62
N LYS A 418 16.26 -0.14 -3.12
CA LYS A 418 17.69 -0.38 -2.90
C LYS A 418 18.41 -0.61 -4.22
N GLU A 419 17.81 -1.37 -5.12
CA GLU A 419 18.33 -1.65 -6.46
C GLU A 419 18.46 -0.34 -7.27
N MET A 420 17.40 0.48 -7.32
CA MET A 420 17.43 1.81 -7.95
C MET A 420 18.48 2.72 -7.32
N ARG A 421 18.62 2.71 -5.99
CA ARG A 421 19.61 3.54 -5.30
C ARG A 421 21.05 3.14 -5.64
N ALA A 422 21.30 1.88 -6.02
CA ALA A 422 22.62 1.42 -6.44
C ALA A 422 22.98 1.81 -7.88
N LEU A 423 22.01 2.27 -8.69
CA LEU A 423 22.23 2.72 -10.07
C LEU A 423 22.64 4.19 -10.19
N VAL A 424 22.44 4.96 -9.12
CA VAL A 424 22.69 6.42 -9.02
C VAL A 424 23.95 6.65 -8.20
#